data_AF-A0A8T3MQ90-F1
#
_entry.id   AF-A0A8T3MQ90-F1
#
_cell.length_a   1.000
_cell.length_b   1.000
_cell.length_c   1.000
_cell.angle_alpha   90.00
_cell.angle_beta   90.00
_cell.angle_gamma   90.00
#
_symmetry.space_group_name_H-M   'P 1'
#
loop_
_entity.id
_entity.type
_entity.pdbx_description
1 polymer ?
#
loop_
_entity_poly.entity_id
_entity_poly.type
_entity_poly.pdbx_seq_one_letter_code
_entity_poly.pdbx_strand_id
1 'polypeptide(L)'
;RSAGGQRVVGAAEISRLRPARKADALARARQSARNRFEGVVTRIEKDRVAAVVEVLAGPHRLVSMLTAEAIDDLKLKVGDRAVCVVKATNVIVELPMRRGGDR
;
A
#
# COMPACT_ATOMS: atom_id res chain seq x y z
N ARG A 1 -18.44 -5.70 32.26
CA ARG A 1 -18.65 -6.37 30.95
C ARG A 1 -19.96 -5.82 30.36
N SER A 2 -20.12 -5.77 29.04
CA SER A 2 -21.38 -5.35 28.40
C SER A 2 -22.40 -6.49 28.46
N ALA A 3 -23.65 -6.21 28.12
CA ALA A 3 -24.71 -7.22 28.03
C ALA A 3 -24.36 -8.39 27.07
N GLY A 4 -23.48 -8.14 26.08
CA GLY A 4 -22.96 -9.16 25.16
C GLY A 4 -21.66 -9.84 25.60
N GLY A 5 -21.28 -9.76 26.89
CA GLY A 5 -20.10 -10.47 27.43
C GLY A 5 -18.75 -9.81 27.14
N GLN A 6 -18.70 -8.71 26.38
CA GLN A 6 -17.46 -7.99 26.11
C GLN A 6 -16.95 -7.27 27.35
N ARG A 7 -15.63 -7.11 27.49
CA ARG A 7 -15.06 -6.31 28.58
C ARG A 7 -15.25 -4.82 28.25
N VAL A 8 -15.91 -4.09 29.14
CA VAL A 8 -16.04 -2.62 29.05
C VAL A 8 -14.79 -2.03 29.65
N VAL A 9 -14.13 -1.16 28.89
CA VAL A 9 -12.85 -0.54 29.26
C VAL A 9 -13.05 0.97 29.18
N GLY A 10 -12.54 1.70 30.17
CA GLY A 10 -12.65 3.16 30.21
C GLY A 10 -11.88 3.83 29.07
N ALA A 11 -12.38 4.95 28.55
CA ALA A 11 -11.75 5.65 27.42
C ALA A 11 -10.28 6.02 27.68
N ALA A 12 -9.92 6.32 28.95
CA ALA A 12 -8.55 6.61 29.35
C ALA A 12 -7.60 5.39 29.21
N GLU A 13 -8.12 4.18 29.37
CA GLU A 13 -7.35 2.94 29.24
C GLU A 13 -7.22 2.51 27.77
N ILE A 14 -8.21 2.82 26.94
CA ILE A 14 -8.11 2.74 25.46
C ILE A 14 -6.98 3.64 24.95
N SER A 15 -6.81 4.83 25.52
CA SER A 15 -5.77 5.79 25.11
C SER A 15 -4.35 5.24 25.31
N ARG A 16 -4.11 4.48 26.39
CA ARG A 16 -2.80 3.87 26.69
C ARG A 16 -2.47 2.68 25.80
N LEU A 17 -3.49 1.96 25.34
CA LEU A 17 -3.35 0.83 24.43
C LEU A 17 -3.28 1.24 22.96
N ARG A 18 -3.53 2.52 22.65
CA ARG A 18 -3.28 3.03 21.30
C ARG A 18 -1.78 2.93 21.11
N PRO A 19 -1.27 2.05 20.21
CA PRO A 19 0.15 2.08 19.89
C PRO A 19 0.45 3.53 19.55
N ALA A 20 1.56 4.05 20.09
CA ALA A 20 2.14 5.26 19.55
C ALA A 20 2.34 4.94 18.07
N ARG A 21 1.36 5.31 17.24
CA ARG A 21 1.55 5.34 15.80
C ARG A 21 2.69 6.34 15.71
N LYS A 22 3.93 5.83 15.61
CA LYS A 22 4.95 6.49 14.82
C LYS A 22 4.22 6.78 13.53
N ALA A 23 3.71 8.00 13.46
CA ALA A 23 3.22 8.54 12.23
C ALA A 23 4.50 8.71 11.43
N ASP A 24 4.97 7.62 10.82
CA ASP A 24 5.74 7.71 9.59
C ASP A 24 4.74 8.34 8.62
N ALA A 25 4.71 9.67 8.67
CA ALA A 25 3.65 10.50 8.15
C ALA A 25 3.83 10.65 6.64
N LEU A 26 3.74 9.55 5.90
CA LEU A 26 3.14 9.66 4.59
C LEU A 26 1.65 9.92 4.85
N ALA A 27 1.27 11.20 4.88
CA ALA A 27 -0.07 11.66 5.19
C ALA A 27 -1.09 10.83 4.39
N ARG A 28 -2.00 10.15 5.10
CA ARG A 28 -3.04 9.34 4.47
C ARG A 28 -4.01 10.25 3.74
N ALA A 29 -3.82 10.44 2.43
CA ALA A 29 -4.81 11.07 1.57
C ALA A 29 -6.17 10.36 1.73
N ARG A 30 -7.26 11.13 1.86
CA ARG A 30 -8.63 10.60 1.96
C ARG A 30 -9.06 10.10 0.58
N GLN A 31 -8.88 8.81 0.31
CA GLN A 31 -9.23 8.17 -0.95
C GLN A 31 -10.00 6.86 -0.68
N SER A 32 -10.86 6.46 -1.62
CA SER A 32 -11.68 5.23 -1.51
C SER A 32 -10.88 3.95 -1.73
N ALA A 33 -9.70 4.05 -2.34
CA ALA A 33 -8.79 2.93 -2.54
C ALA A 33 -8.36 2.33 -1.19
N ARG A 34 -8.66 1.05 -0.99
CA ARG A 34 -8.40 0.31 0.25
C ARG A 34 -7.06 -0.42 0.23
N ASN A 35 -6.57 -0.76 -0.96
CA ASN A 35 -5.33 -1.50 -1.13
C ASN A 35 -4.17 -0.51 -1.18
N ARG A 36 -3.38 -0.47 -0.10
CA ARG A 36 -2.22 0.42 0.06
C ARG A 36 -1.02 -0.42 0.45
N PHE A 37 0.08 -0.26 -0.29
CA PHE A 37 1.31 -0.99 -0.08
C PHE A 37 2.43 0.01 0.16
N GLU A 38 2.90 0.11 1.40
CA GLU A 38 4.04 0.94 1.79
C GLU A 38 5.34 0.26 1.35
N GLY A 39 6.22 1.01 0.68
CA GLY A 39 7.45 0.47 0.14
C GLY A 39 8.48 1.52 -0.23
N VAL A 40 9.55 1.07 -0.88
CA VAL A 40 10.65 1.92 -1.37
C VAL A 40 10.74 1.79 -2.88
N VAL A 41 10.91 2.92 -3.57
CA VAL A 41 11.14 2.93 -5.01
C VAL A 41 12.50 2.31 -5.30
N THR A 42 12.53 1.23 -6.07
CA THR A 42 13.76 0.53 -6.44
C THR A 42 14.23 0.87 -7.84
N ARG A 43 13.33 1.32 -8.72
CA ARG A 43 13.65 1.63 -10.11
C ARG A 43 12.64 2.59 -10.74
N ILE A 44 13.13 3.45 -11.62
CA ILE A 44 12.31 4.33 -12.46
C ILE A 44 12.89 4.24 -13.88
N GLU A 45 12.08 3.79 -14.83
CA GLU A 45 12.30 4.01 -16.26
C GLU A 45 11.39 5.13 -16.71
N LYS A 46 11.94 6.17 -17.32
CA LYS A 46 11.16 7.30 -17.83
C LYS A 46 11.43 7.45 -19.32
N ASP A 47 10.36 7.46 -20.11
CA ASP A 47 10.36 7.82 -21.52
C ASP A 47 9.65 9.18 -21.70
N ARG A 48 9.38 9.59 -22.94
CA ARG A 48 8.78 10.88 -23.27
C ARG A 48 7.38 11.09 -22.68
N VAL A 49 6.55 10.05 -22.65
CA VAL A 49 5.13 10.16 -22.27
C VAL A 49 4.82 9.39 -20.99
N ALA A 50 5.50 8.26 -20.78
CA ALA A 50 5.22 7.35 -19.69
C ALA A 50 6.48 7.03 -18.90
N ALA A 51 6.26 6.60 -17.67
CA ALA A 51 7.28 6.08 -16.79
C ALA A 51 6.80 4.78 -16.14
N VAL A 52 7.72 3.84 -16.02
CA VAL A 52 7.55 2.60 -15.25
C VAL A 52 8.31 2.74 -13.95
N VAL A 53 7.60 2.55 -12.83
CA VAL A 53 8.16 2.64 -11.49
C VAL A 53 8.00 1.31 -10.79
N GLU A 54 9.09 0.86 -10.17
CA GLU A 54 9.11 -0.34 -9.34
C GLU A 54 9.22 0.04 -7.87
N VAL A 55 8.39 -0.59 -7.05
CA VAL A 55 8.37 -0.38 -5.60
C VAL A 55 8.44 -1.73 -4.90
N LEU A 56 9.39 -1.88 -3.99
CA LEU A 56 9.46 -3.02 -3.09
C LEU A 56 8.64 -2.72 -1.83
N ALA A 57 7.54 -3.46 -1.64
CA ALA A 57 6.64 -3.34 -0.49
C ALA A 57 6.58 -4.68 0.25
N GLY A 58 7.42 -4.82 1.29
CA GLY A 58 7.59 -6.10 1.99
C GLY A 58 8.09 -7.19 1.03
N PRO A 59 7.43 -8.37 0.95
CA PRO A 59 7.83 -9.44 0.05
C PRO A 59 7.37 -9.24 -1.42
N HIS A 60 6.64 -8.14 -1.70
CA HIS A 60 6.02 -7.92 -3.00
C HIS A 60 6.76 -6.84 -3.79
N ARG A 61 6.99 -7.11 -5.09
CA ARG A 61 7.41 -6.10 -6.07
C ARG A 61 6.19 -5.59 -6.81
N LEU A 62 5.86 -4.31 -6.62
CA LEU A 62 4.81 -3.62 -7.36
C LEU A 62 5.43 -2.88 -8.54
N VAL A 63 4.74 -2.93 -9.68
CA VAL A 63 5.10 -2.16 -10.88
C VAL A 63 3.93 -1.27 -11.22
N SER A 64 4.19 0.03 -11.38
CA SER A 64 3.19 1.03 -11.74
C SER A 64 3.65 1.78 -12.98
N MET A 65 2.73 2.01 -13.91
CA MET A 65 2.93 2.92 -15.02
C MET A 65 2.19 4.22 -14.72
N LEU A 66 2.89 5.34 -14.81
CA LEU A 66 2.34 6.69 -14.71
C LEU A 66 2.89 7.55 -15.84
N THR A 67 2.39 8.78 -15.98
CA THR A 67 2.92 9.71 -16.98
C THR A 67 4.33 10.16 -16.61
N ALA A 68 5.12 10.54 -17.61
CA ALA A 68 6.47 11.05 -17.42
C ALA A 68 6.46 12.33 -16.55
N GLU A 69 5.48 13.20 -16.73
CA GLU A 69 5.30 14.44 -15.97
C GLU A 69 5.02 14.16 -14.49
N ALA A 70 4.27 13.10 -14.19
CA ALA A 70 3.96 12.74 -12.80
C ALA A 70 5.23 12.37 -12.01
N ILE A 71 6.27 11.82 -12.65
CA ILE A 71 7.56 11.58 -12.00
C ILE A 71 8.21 12.91 -11.60
N ASP A 72 8.17 13.89 -12.49
CA ASP A 72 8.79 15.21 -12.28
C ASP A 72 8.03 16.01 -11.22
N ASP A 73 6.70 16.03 -11.30
CA ASP A 73 5.83 16.73 -10.36
C ASP A 73 5.98 16.20 -8.94
N LEU A 74 6.07 14.87 -8.80
CA LEU A 74 6.31 14.21 -7.52
C LEU A 74 7.76 14.29 -7.07
N LYS A 75 8.67 14.71 -7.95
CA LYS A 75 10.13 14.67 -7.78
C LYS A 75 10.60 13.28 -7.31
N LEU A 76 9.95 12.24 -7.82
CA LEU A 76 10.11 10.87 -7.37
C LEU A 76 11.47 10.32 -7.78
N LYS A 77 12.18 9.70 -6.84
CA LYS A 77 13.53 9.16 -7.05
C LYS A 77 13.63 7.73 -6.51
N VAL A 78 14.61 7.00 -7.03
CA VAL A 78 15.01 5.72 -6.46
C VAL A 78 15.49 5.94 -5.02
N GLY A 79 15.02 5.11 -4.10
CA GLY A 79 15.25 5.23 -2.65
C GLY A 79 14.14 5.95 -1.88
N ASP A 80 13.22 6.63 -2.57
CA ASP A 80 12.12 7.31 -1.90
C ASP A 80 11.14 6.31 -1.27
N ARG A 81 10.60 6.67 -0.10
CA ARG A 81 9.45 5.98 0.47
C ARG A 81 8.20 6.35 -0.30
N ALA A 82 7.47 5.35 -0.78
CA ALA A 82 6.25 5.53 -1.54
C ALA A 82 5.13 4.61 -1.02
N VAL A 83 3.89 4.99 -1.31
CA VAL A 83 2.72 4.13 -1.08
C VAL A 83 2.08 3.85 -2.43
N CYS A 84 2.13 2.59 -2.86
CA CYS A 84 1.36 2.13 -4.01
C CYS A 84 -0.11 2.00 -3.59
N VAL A 85 -0.99 2.76 -4.26
CA VAL A 85 -2.43 2.75 -3.99
C VAL A 85 -3.16 2.14 -5.17
N VAL A 86 -3.90 1.05 -4.94
CA VAL A 86 -4.67 0.35 -5.98
C VAL A 86 -6.16 0.47 -5.68
N LYS A 87 -6.93 0.97 -6.65
CA LYS A 87 -8.40 1.01 -6.53
C LYS A 87 -8.93 -0.42 -6.53
N ALA A 88 -9.85 -0.72 -5.60
CA ALA A 88 -10.36 -2.08 -5.41
C ALA A 88 -10.97 -2.70 -6.69
N THR A 89 -11.56 -1.87 -7.56
CA THR A 89 -12.16 -2.29 -8.83
C THR A 89 -11.15 -2.75 -9.89
N ASN A 90 -9.86 -2.55 -9.67
CA ASN A 90 -8.79 -2.93 -10.60
C ASN A 90 -8.05 -4.20 -10.15
N VAL A 91 -8.57 -4.92 -9.16
CA VAL A 91 -8.00 -6.18 -8.68
C VAL A 91 -8.68 -7.34 -9.39
N ILE A 92 -7.87 -8.22 -9.97
CA ILE A 92 -8.32 -9.50 -10.55
C ILE A 92 -8.04 -10.58 -9.50
N VAL A 93 -9.03 -11.45 -9.25
CA VAL A 93 -8.90 -12.60 -8.36
C VAL A 93 -8.90 -13.85 -9.21
N GLU A 94 -7.84 -14.65 -9.09
CA GLU A 94 -7.69 -15.91 -9.79
C GLU A 94 -7.54 -17.04 -8.77
N LEU A 95 -8.06 -18.22 -9.12
CA LEU A 95 -7.75 -19.43 -8.38
C LEU A 95 -6.36 -19.91 -8.79
N PRO A 96 -5.57 -20.49 -7.86
CA PRO A 96 -4.29 -21.07 -8.23
C PRO A 96 -4.52 -22.16 -9.28
N MET A 97 -3.82 -22.08 -10.42
CA MET A 97 -3.79 -23.19 -11.36
C MET A 97 -3.23 -24.41 -10.62
N ARG A 98 -4.06 -25.44 -10.44
CA ARG A 98 -3.57 -26.74 -10.01
C ARG A 98 -2.59 -27.20 -11.08
N ARG A 99 -1.31 -27.34 -10.73
CA ARG A 99 -0.38 -28.12 -11.57
C ARG A 99 -0.98 -29.52 -11.68
N GLY A 100 -1.56 -29.84 -12.84
CA GLY A 100 -1.99 -31.18 -13.16
C GLY A 100 -0.77 -32.08 -13.14
N GLY A 101 -0.76 -33.05 -12.24
CA GLY A 101 0.38 -33.91 -12.00
C GLY A 101 0.25 -34.73 -10.72
N ASP A 102 -0.86 -35.45 -10.58
CA ASP A 102 -0.70 -36.87 -10.27
C ASP A 102 -1.69 -37.66 -11.11
N ARG A 103 -1.21 -38.80 -11.60
CA ARG A 103 -1.86 -39.66 -12.59
C ARG A 103 -3.15 -40.28 -12.08
#